data_AF-A0A975BSA6-F1
#
_entry.id   AF-A0A975BSA6-F1
#
_cell.length_a   1.000
_cell.length_b   1.000
_cell.length_c   1.000
_cell.angle_alpha   90.00
_cell.angle_beta   90.00
_cell.angle_gamma   90.00
#
_symmetry.space_group_name_H-M   'P 1'
#
loop_
_entity.id
_entity.type
_entity.pdbx_description
1 polymer ?
#
loop_
_entity_poly.entity_id
_entity_poly.type
_entity_poly.pdbx_seq_one_letter_code
_entity_poly.pdbx_strand_id
1 'polypeptide(L)'
;MNKIRTLNQLRDFLDREFLWRLKEIADLKSSVRSSSSLRRNTLTRAGVPLLYAHWEGFVKNSSLGYVSFINSQRLRYEELASCFIVFGLKAKLNQLSSSKQSRLNREIIEFMLAELSEKAVLQVENAVDTESNLSSSVFEN
;
A
#
# COMPACT_ATOMS: atom_id res chain seq x y z
N MET A 1 6.39 0.04 -11.87
CA MET A 1 7.44 -0.24 -10.86
C MET A 1 8.32 -1.38 -11.34
N ASN A 2 9.65 -1.28 -11.18
CA ASN A 2 10.54 -2.43 -11.40
C ASN A 2 10.19 -3.54 -10.39
N LYS A 3 10.23 -4.81 -10.83
CA LYS A 3 9.95 -5.96 -9.96
C LYS A 3 10.98 -6.04 -8.82
N ILE A 4 10.51 -5.98 -7.58
CA ILE A 4 11.31 -6.21 -6.37
C ILE A 4 11.32 -7.72 -6.11
N ARG A 5 12.48 -8.38 -6.18
CA ARG A 5 12.59 -9.86 -6.12
C ARG A 5 13.25 -10.40 -4.86
N THR A 6 14.08 -9.58 -4.22
CA THR A 6 14.89 -10.01 -3.06
C THR A 6 14.64 -9.10 -1.87
N LEU A 7 14.95 -9.61 -0.69
CA LEU A 7 14.85 -8.84 0.55
C LEU A 7 15.74 -7.58 0.51
N ASN A 8 16.93 -7.66 -0.08
CA ASN A 8 17.82 -6.51 -0.25
C ASN A 8 17.19 -5.44 -1.16
N GLN A 9 16.62 -5.85 -2.30
CA GLN A 9 15.92 -4.91 -3.18
C GLN A 9 14.73 -4.24 -2.51
N LEU A 10 13.99 -4.98 -1.66
CA LEU A 10 12.90 -4.41 -0.87
C LEU A 10 13.43 -3.39 0.13
N ARG A 11 14.47 -3.74 0.90
CA ARG A 11 15.11 -2.84 1.85
C ARG A 11 15.61 -1.56 1.16
N ASP A 12 16.36 -1.70 0.07
CA ASP A 12 16.88 -0.57 -0.68
C ASP A 12 15.76 0.34 -1.21
N PHE A 13 14.62 -0.25 -1.60
CA PHE A 13 13.45 0.49 -2.02
C PHE A 13 12.82 1.27 -0.85
N LEU A 14 12.60 0.63 0.29
CA LEU A 14 12.03 1.26 1.49
C LEU A 14 12.94 2.37 2.02
N ASP A 15 14.25 2.15 2.04
CA ASP A 15 15.24 3.14 2.45
C ASP A 15 15.21 4.36 1.53
N ARG A 16 15.17 4.14 0.20
CA ARG A 16 15.03 5.26 -0.74
C ARG A 16 13.75 6.04 -0.50
N GLU A 17 12.61 5.36 -0.36
CA GLU A 17 11.31 6.01 -0.10
C GLU A 17 11.30 6.81 1.21
N PHE A 18 11.97 6.32 2.26
CA PHE A 18 12.03 7.00 3.55
C PHE A 18 13.00 8.19 3.54
N LEU A 19 14.20 8.01 2.98
CA LEU A 19 15.30 8.95 3.12
C LEU A 19 15.04 10.31 2.48
N TRP A 20 14.40 10.36 1.30
CA TRP A 20 14.16 11.65 0.65
C TRP A 20 13.13 12.49 1.42
N ARG A 21 12.09 11.86 1.96
CA ARG A 21 11.10 12.51 2.83
C ARG A 21 11.74 13.03 4.11
N LEU A 22 12.61 12.23 4.72
CA LEU A 22 13.36 12.64 5.91
C LEU A 22 14.22 13.87 5.64
N LYS A 23 14.88 13.93 4.47
CA LYS A 23 15.68 15.10 4.06
C LYS A 23 14.81 16.35 3.88
N GLU A 24 13.66 16.25 3.22
CA GLU A 24 12.74 17.38 3.04
C GLU A 24 12.19 17.88 4.38
N ILE A 25 11.80 16.97 5.28
CA ILE A 25 11.34 17.34 6.63
C ILE A 25 12.46 18.03 7.42
N ALA A 26 13.70 17.52 7.33
CA ALA A 26 14.84 18.12 8.01
C ALA A 26 15.14 19.53 7.50
N ASP A 27 15.10 19.73 6.18
CA ASP A 27 15.29 21.04 5.55
C ASP A 27 14.20 22.04 5.97
N LEU A 28 12.94 21.62 5.96
CA LEU A 28 11.83 22.45 6.44
C LEU A 28 12.03 22.86 7.91
N LYS A 29 12.41 21.91 8.78
CA LYS A 29 12.68 22.20 10.20
C LYS A 29 13.81 23.20 10.37
N SER A 30 14.87 23.07 9.58
CA SER A 30 15.98 24.04 9.57
C SER A 30 15.49 25.43 9.16
N SER A 31 14.72 25.50 8.07
CA SER A 31 14.13 26.75 7.54
C SER A 31 13.19 27.44 8.54
N VAL A 32 12.40 26.68 9.30
CA VAL A 32 11.53 27.22 10.37
C VAL A 32 12.38 27.87 11.47
N ARG A 33 13.45 27.20 11.91
CA ARG A 33 14.32 27.66 13.01
C ARG A 33 15.06 28.94 12.67
N SER A 34 15.51 29.11 11.43
CA SER A 34 16.26 30.28 10.98
C SER A 34 15.38 31.46 10.52
N SER A 35 14.06 31.31 10.51
CA SER A 35 13.12 32.32 9.98
C SER A 35 12.63 33.34 11.02
N SER A 36 12.31 34.56 10.53
CA SER A 36 11.59 35.61 11.29
C SER A 36 10.17 35.20 11.66
N SER A 37 9.47 35.94 12.54
CA SER A 37 8.18 35.50 13.11
C SER A 37 7.11 35.18 12.06
N LEU A 38 6.91 36.06 11.06
CA LEU A 38 5.91 35.84 10.01
C LEU A 38 6.26 34.60 9.16
N ARG A 39 7.51 34.51 8.68
CA ARG A 39 7.96 33.41 7.83
C ARG A 39 7.95 32.09 8.58
N ARG A 40 8.39 32.09 9.84
CA ARG A 40 8.33 30.93 10.74
C ARG A 40 6.90 30.42 10.88
N ASN A 41 5.94 31.30 11.20
CA ASN A 41 4.55 30.93 11.33
C ASN A 41 3.96 30.36 10.03
N THR A 42 4.30 30.96 8.89
CA THR A 42 3.88 30.46 7.57
C THR A 42 4.46 29.09 7.27
N LEU A 43 5.76 28.88 7.47
CA LEU A 43 6.43 27.59 7.23
C LEU A 43 5.92 26.50 8.19
N THR A 44 5.67 26.83 9.46
CA THR A 44 5.08 25.88 10.41
C THR A 44 3.70 25.41 9.96
N ARG A 45 2.83 26.33 9.50
CA ARG A 45 1.51 25.95 8.95
C ARG A 45 1.62 25.12 7.68
N ALA A 46 2.54 25.47 6.78
CA ALA A 46 2.80 24.71 5.55
C ALA A 46 3.39 23.32 5.83
N GLY A 47 4.09 23.14 6.95
CA GLY A 47 4.66 21.86 7.35
C GLY A 47 3.63 20.81 7.71
N VAL A 48 2.46 21.19 8.22
CA VAL A 48 1.40 20.24 8.59
C VAL A 48 0.91 19.43 7.37
N PRO A 49 0.42 20.04 6.28
CA PRO A 49 0.01 19.28 5.10
C PRO A 49 1.18 18.56 4.42
N LEU A 50 2.40 19.10 4.46
CA LEU A 50 3.57 18.42 3.91
C LEU A 50 3.89 17.12 4.65
N LEU A 51 3.88 17.15 5.99
CA LEU A 51 4.08 15.96 6.83
C LEU A 51 3.03 14.89 6.54
N TYR A 52 1.78 15.31 6.36
CA TYR A 52 0.69 14.41 6.02
C TYR A 52 0.89 13.76 4.65
N ALA A 53 1.17 14.56 3.62
CA ALA A 53 1.44 14.08 2.28
C ALA A 53 2.64 13.11 2.23
N HIS A 54 3.70 13.38 3.02
CA HIS A 54 4.83 12.47 3.15
C HIS A 54 4.44 11.15 3.78
N TRP A 55 3.69 11.19 4.88
CA TRP A 55 3.26 9.99 5.59
C TRP A 55 2.34 9.11 4.73
N GLU A 56 1.28 9.68 4.16
CA GLU A 56 0.36 8.97 3.28
C GLU A 56 1.10 8.37 2.08
N GLY A 57 1.92 9.17 1.40
CA GLY A 57 2.70 8.71 0.26
C GLY A 57 3.70 7.62 0.63
N PHE A 58 4.31 7.68 1.81
CA PHE A 58 5.24 6.65 2.27
C PHE A 58 4.51 5.32 2.54
N VAL A 59 3.40 5.36 3.28
CA VAL A 59 2.60 4.16 3.56
C VAL A 59 2.13 3.52 2.26
N LYS A 60 1.64 4.32 1.31
CA LYS A 60 1.23 3.85 -0.02
C LYS A 60 2.38 3.17 -0.76
N ASN A 61 3.49 3.88 -0.95
CA ASN A 61 4.59 3.39 -1.76
C ASN A 61 5.28 2.16 -1.14
N SER A 62 5.49 2.16 0.18
CA SER A 62 6.08 1.04 0.91
C SER A 62 5.21 -0.22 0.83
N SER A 63 3.89 -0.08 1.01
CA SER A 63 2.94 -1.17 0.91
C SER A 63 2.87 -1.75 -0.52
N LEU A 64 2.86 -0.89 -1.55
CA LEU A 64 2.95 -1.32 -2.95
C LEU A 64 4.27 -2.06 -3.24
N GLY A 65 5.38 -1.56 -2.69
CA GLY A 65 6.69 -2.22 -2.78
C GLY A 65 6.67 -3.61 -2.14
N TYR A 66 6.04 -3.75 -0.97
CA TYR A 66 5.92 -5.02 -0.27
C TYR A 66 5.05 -6.02 -1.03
N VAL A 67 3.89 -5.60 -1.55
CA VAL A 67 3.03 -6.46 -2.39
C VAL A 67 3.76 -6.89 -3.67
N SER A 68 4.54 -5.99 -4.29
CA SER A 68 5.39 -6.33 -5.43
C SER A 68 6.42 -7.41 -5.08
N PHE A 69 7.04 -7.30 -3.91
CA PHE A 69 7.96 -8.31 -3.39
C PHE A 69 7.26 -9.65 -3.17
N ILE A 70 6.13 -9.70 -2.46
CA ILE A 70 5.36 -10.94 -2.23
C ILE A 70 4.96 -11.60 -3.55
N ASN A 71 4.43 -10.83 -4.50
CA ASN A 71 4.03 -11.34 -5.82
C ASN A 71 5.22 -11.92 -6.61
N SER A 72 6.44 -11.42 -6.38
CA SER A 72 7.65 -11.96 -7.01
C SER A 72 8.10 -13.31 -6.43
N GLN A 73 7.67 -13.66 -5.20
CA GLN A 73 8.04 -14.91 -4.53
C GLN A 73 7.29 -16.13 -5.08
N ARG A 74 6.23 -15.91 -5.89
CA ARG A 74 5.43 -16.99 -6.52
C ARG A 74 4.81 -17.97 -5.51
N LEU A 75 4.40 -17.45 -4.35
CA LEU A 75 3.71 -18.20 -3.30
C LEU A 75 2.31 -18.63 -3.74
N ARG A 76 1.81 -19.74 -3.20
CA ARG A 76 0.41 -20.18 -3.29
C ARG A 76 -0.47 -19.35 -2.37
N TYR A 77 -1.77 -19.27 -2.63
CA TYR A 77 -2.69 -18.54 -1.74
C TYR A 77 -2.67 -19.08 -0.31
N GLU A 78 -2.61 -20.40 -0.13
CA GLU A 78 -2.52 -21.05 1.18
C GLU A 78 -1.26 -20.70 1.99
N GLU A 79 -0.21 -20.20 1.34
CA GLU A 79 1.05 -19.77 1.98
C GLU A 79 1.02 -18.31 2.42
N LEU A 80 -0.02 -17.57 2.03
CA LEU A 80 -0.17 -16.15 2.32
C LEU A 80 -1.01 -15.91 3.58
N ALA A 81 -0.74 -14.81 4.27
CA ALA A 81 -1.64 -14.33 5.30
C ALA A 81 -3.02 -13.99 4.72
N SER A 82 -4.07 -14.14 5.52
CA SER A 82 -5.47 -13.98 5.10
C SER A 82 -5.76 -12.65 4.40
N CYS A 83 -5.13 -11.55 4.83
CA CYS A 83 -5.28 -10.24 4.20
C CYS A 83 -4.83 -10.24 2.72
N PHE A 84 -3.76 -10.96 2.37
CA PHE A 84 -3.29 -11.09 0.98
C PHE A 84 -4.17 -12.04 0.16
N ILE A 85 -4.76 -13.06 0.80
CA ILE A 85 -5.74 -13.93 0.14
C ILE A 85 -6.98 -13.11 -0.23
N VAL A 86 -7.57 -12.40 0.73
CA VAL A 86 -8.72 -11.50 0.50
C VAL A 86 -8.37 -10.49 -0.58
N PHE A 87 -7.17 -9.92 -0.53
CA PHE A 87 -6.70 -8.98 -1.53
C PHE A 87 -6.65 -9.57 -2.94
N GLY A 88 -5.99 -10.72 -3.15
CA GLY A 88 -5.90 -11.36 -4.46
C GLY A 88 -7.25 -11.86 -4.98
N LEU A 89 -8.18 -12.18 -4.09
CA LEU A 89 -9.53 -12.65 -4.43
C LEU A 89 -10.58 -11.54 -4.49
N LYS A 90 -10.21 -10.27 -4.22
CA LYS A 90 -11.15 -9.14 -4.07
C LYS A 90 -12.11 -9.00 -5.25
N ALA A 91 -11.61 -9.12 -6.48
CA ALA A 91 -12.44 -9.06 -7.69
C ALA A 91 -13.50 -10.18 -7.73
N LYS A 92 -13.12 -11.42 -7.39
CA LYS A 92 -14.04 -12.57 -7.34
C LYS A 92 -15.04 -12.43 -6.19
N LEU A 93 -14.60 -11.93 -5.03
CA LEU A 93 -15.47 -11.66 -3.87
C LEU A 93 -16.52 -10.58 -4.19
N ASN A 94 -16.12 -9.49 -4.85
CA ASN A 94 -17.03 -8.45 -5.30
C ASN A 94 -18.03 -8.99 -6.33
N GLN A 95 -17.56 -9.80 -7.27
CA GLN A 95 -18.41 -10.44 -8.26
C GLN A 95 -19.43 -11.38 -7.59
N LEU A 96 -18.99 -12.20 -6.63
CA LEU A 96 -19.85 -13.08 -5.84
C LEU A 96 -20.93 -12.30 -5.08
N SER A 97 -20.55 -11.17 -4.45
CA SER A 97 -21.47 -10.31 -3.70
C SER A 97 -22.54 -9.67 -4.60
N SER A 98 -22.17 -9.23 -5.81
CA SER A 98 -23.08 -8.56 -6.75
C SER A 98 -23.94 -9.51 -7.59
N SER A 99 -23.54 -10.78 -7.73
CA SER A 99 -24.13 -11.71 -8.68
C SER A 99 -25.37 -12.41 -8.13
N LYS A 100 -26.45 -12.37 -8.92
CA LYS A 100 -27.68 -13.15 -8.69
C LYS A 100 -27.66 -14.51 -9.40
N GLN A 101 -26.61 -14.83 -10.15
CA GLN A 101 -26.53 -16.05 -10.96
C GLN A 101 -25.88 -17.19 -10.17
N SER A 102 -26.66 -18.22 -9.84
CA SER A 102 -26.17 -19.36 -9.04
C SER A 102 -25.00 -20.10 -9.68
N ARG A 103 -24.95 -20.17 -11.02
CA ARG A 103 -23.84 -20.82 -11.75
C ARG A 103 -22.51 -20.11 -11.50
N LEU A 104 -22.48 -18.79 -11.68
CA LEU A 104 -21.30 -17.98 -11.46
C LEU A 104 -20.84 -18.06 -10.00
N ASN A 105 -21.79 -18.01 -9.06
CA ASN A 105 -21.49 -18.10 -7.64
C ASN A 105 -20.88 -19.47 -7.30
N ARG A 106 -21.40 -20.55 -7.91
CA ARG A 106 -20.84 -21.89 -7.74
C ARG A 106 -19.40 -21.99 -8.29
N GLU A 107 -19.14 -21.45 -9.48
CA GLU A 107 -17.80 -21.43 -10.08
C GLU A 107 -16.78 -20.70 -9.20
N ILE A 108 -17.17 -19.57 -8.60
CA ILE A 108 -16.30 -18.82 -7.68
C ILE A 108 -16.01 -19.62 -6.40
N ILE A 109 -17.02 -20.30 -5.83
CA ILE A 109 -16.82 -21.13 -4.64
C ILE A 109 -15.98 -22.37 -4.94
N GLU A 110 -16.21 -23.05 -6.07
CA GLU A 110 -15.38 -24.18 -6.51
C GLU A 110 -13.91 -23.75 -6.66
N PHE A 111 -13.66 -22.58 -7.28
CA PHE A 111 -12.33 -21.98 -7.32
C PHE A 111 -11.75 -21.76 -5.92
N MET A 112 -12.51 -21.20 -4.97
CA MET A 112 -12.02 -20.96 -3.60
C MET A 112 -11.73 -22.26 -2.83
N LEU A 113 -12.46 -23.33 -3.09
CA LEU A 113 -12.25 -24.61 -2.42
C LEU A 113 -11.09 -25.42 -3.03
N ALA A 114 -10.89 -25.31 -4.35
CA ALA A 114 -9.91 -26.12 -5.08
C ALA A 114 -8.58 -25.40 -5.33
N GLU A 115 -8.59 -24.08 -5.51
CA GLU A 115 -7.47 -23.33 -6.09
C GLU A 115 -6.72 -22.45 -5.08
N LEU A 116 -6.88 -22.67 -3.76
CA LEU A 116 -5.98 -22.04 -2.77
C LEU A 116 -4.54 -22.57 -2.86
N SER A 117 -4.38 -23.76 -3.45
CA SER A 117 -3.08 -24.34 -3.80
C SER A 117 -2.51 -23.77 -5.12
N GLU A 118 -3.22 -22.87 -5.80
CA GLU A 118 -2.67 -22.20 -6.98
C GLU A 118 -1.82 -20.99 -6.59
N LYS A 119 -0.92 -20.60 -7.50
CA LYS A 119 -0.07 -19.43 -7.33
C LYS A 119 -0.91 -18.17 -7.17
N ALA A 120 -0.64 -17.41 -6.12
CA ALA A 120 -1.30 -16.15 -5.88
C ALA A 120 -0.90 -15.11 -6.93
N VAL A 121 -1.88 -14.36 -7.41
CA VAL A 121 -1.68 -13.24 -8.35
C VAL A 121 -2.26 -11.99 -7.72
N LEU A 122 -1.39 -11.13 -7.22
CA LEU A 122 -1.76 -9.91 -6.52
C LEU A 122 -1.68 -8.70 -7.48
N GLN A 123 -2.80 -8.01 -7.71
CA GLN A 123 -2.85 -6.83 -8.60
C GLN A 123 -2.25 -5.59 -7.92
N VAL A 124 -0.93 -5.39 -8.07
CA VAL A 124 -0.18 -4.35 -7.36
C VAL A 124 -0.80 -2.95 -7.52
N GLU A 125 -1.30 -2.58 -8.69
CA GLU A 125 -1.83 -1.23 -8.99
C GLU A 125 -3.03 -0.83 -8.12
N ASN A 126 -3.83 -1.80 -7.67
CA ASN A 126 -5.01 -1.57 -6.84
C ASN A 126 -4.82 -2.05 -5.40
N ALA A 127 -3.57 -2.31 -4.99
CA ALA A 127 -3.30 -2.92 -3.69
C ALA A 127 -3.48 -1.97 -2.51
N VAL A 128 -3.30 -0.67 -2.74
CA VAL A 128 -3.32 0.32 -1.68
C VAL A 128 -4.06 1.55 -2.19
N ASP A 129 -5.29 1.71 -1.72
CA ASP A 129 -6.04 2.95 -1.87
C ASP A 129 -5.98 3.68 -0.53
N THR A 130 -5.47 4.90 -0.56
CA THR A 130 -5.41 5.78 0.61
C THR A 130 -6.63 6.70 0.69
N GLU A 131 -7.59 6.56 -0.24
CA GLU A 131 -8.79 7.39 -0.36
C GLU A 131 -8.49 8.90 -0.43
N SER A 132 -7.29 9.27 -0.90
CA SER A 132 -6.74 10.64 -0.85
C SER A 132 -6.70 11.25 0.56
N ASN A 133 -6.87 10.41 1.59
CA ASN A 133 -6.81 10.75 3.00
C ASN A 133 -6.76 9.45 3.83
N LEU A 134 -5.56 9.06 4.24
CA LEU A 134 -5.34 7.89 5.08
C LEU A 134 -5.75 8.17 6.55
N SER A 135 -7.05 8.34 6.79
CA SER A 135 -7.59 8.55 8.13
C SER A 135 -7.50 7.28 8.99
N SER A 136 -7.77 7.40 10.30
CA SER A 136 -7.85 6.23 11.19
C SER A 136 -8.87 5.20 10.71
N SER A 137 -10.01 5.64 10.18
CA SER A 137 -11.04 4.75 9.63
C SER A 137 -10.57 4.01 8.39
N VAL A 138 -9.74 4.64 7.53
CA VAL A 138 -9.14 3.97 6.37
C VAL A 138 -8.12 2.91 6.82
N PHE A 139 -7.44 3.15 7.95
CA PHE A 139 -6.47 2.22 8.53
C PHE A 139 -7.07 0.99 9.22
N GLU A 140 -8.33 1.05 9.66
CA GLU A 140 -9.01 -0.04 10.38
C GLU A 140 -9.74 -1.05 9.45
N ASN A 141 -9.77 -0.78 8.14
CA ASN A 141 -10.31 -1.69 7.11
C ASN A 141 -9.54 -3.01 7.00
#